data_AF-A0A267MJM6-F1
#
_entry.id   AF-A0A267MJM6-F1
#
_cell.length_a   1.000
_cell.length_b   1.000
_cell.length_c   1.000
_cell.angle_alpha   90.00
_cell.angle_beta   90.00
_cell.angle_gamma   90.00
#
_symmetry.space_group_name_H-M   'P 1'
#
loop_
_entity.id
_entity.type
_entity.pdbx_description
1 polymer ?
#
loop_
_entity_poly.entity_id
_entity_poly.type
_entity_poly.pdbx_seq_one_letter_code
_entity_poly.pdbx_strand_id
1 'polypeptide(L)'
;MKKKIFIASLIMILSIVSLYSAFNEKNIAYSQNAYNLVEDSLKKDTQEVKKDKLEMIKGKITKITMKDGKRSLVVEDKKGFEYVFHISEHTIILTFEKLKVGQRVDIIFNGILTKSIPPQGVAIIVNALKV
;
A
#
# COMPACT_ATOMS: atom_id res chain seq x y z
N MET A 1 -13.47 -69.67 23.12
CA MET A 1 -14.03 -68.31 23.34
C MET A 1 -13.09 -67.15 22.99
N LYS A 2 -11.76 -67.30 23.01
CA LYS A 2 -10.81 -66.17 22.81
C LYS A 2 -10.75 -65.56 21.38
N LYS A 3 -11.12 -66.31 20.32
CA LYS A 3 -11.10 -65.81 18.93
C LYS A 3 -12.19 -64.77 18.61
N LYS A 4 -13.36 -64.83 19.28
CA LYS A 4 -14.46 -63.88 19.01
C LYS A 4 -14.21 -62.48 19.61
N ILE A 5 -13.46 -62.41 20.71
CA ILE A 5 -13.11 -61.14 21.38
C ILE A 5 -12.07 -60.35 20.54
N PHE A 6 -11.14 -61.05 19.88
CA PHE A 6 -10.12 -60.42 19.03
C PHE A 6 -10.70 -59.79 17.76
N ILE A 7 -11.71 -60.43 17.15
CA ILE A 7 -12.35 -59.94 15.92
C ILE A 7 -13.18 -58.68 16.19
N ALA A 8 -13.89 -58.61 17.33
CA ALA A 8 -14.67 -57.44 17.71
C ALA A 8 -13.79 -56.20 17.96
N SER A 9 -12.62 -56.38 18.58
CA SER A 9 -11.66 -55.29 18.82
C SER A 9 -11.06 -54.74 17.52
N LEU A 10 -10.76 -55.61 16.54
CA LEU A 10 -10.21 -55.19 15.26
C LEU A 10 -11.22 -54.39 14.43
N ILE A 11 -12.49 -54.79 14.42
CA ILE A 11 -13.56 -54.07 13.70
C ILE A 11 -13.78 -52.67 14.29
N MET A 12 -13.72 -52.55 15.62
CA MET A 12 -13.87 -51.27 16.30
C MET A 12 -12.72 -50.30 15.94
N ILE A 13 -11.47 -50.79 15.89
CA ILE A 13 -10.31 -49.98 15.50
C ILE A 13 -10.42 -49.54 14.03
N LEU A 14 -10.81 -50.42 13.11
CA LEU A 14 -11.02 -50.04 11.70
C LEU A 14 -12.12 -48.97 11.53
N SER A 15 -13.19 -49.03 12.33
CA SER A 15 -14.26 -48.02 12.26
C SER A 15 -13.83 -46.63 12.76
N ILE A 16 -12.89 -46.56 13.70
CA ILE A 16 -12.37 -45.29 14.22
C ILE A 16 -11.41 -44.66 13.19
N VAL A 17 -10.59 -45.47 12.54
CA VAL A 17 -9.65 -45.01 11.50
C VAL A 17 -10.39 -44.49 10.26
N SER A 18 -11.46 -45.17 9.82
CA SER A 18 -12.26 -44.71 8.69
C SER A 18 -13.00 -43.40 8.99
N LEU A 19 -13.46 -43.22 10.23
CA LEU A 19 -14.08 -41.96 10.68
C LEU A 19 -13.06 -40.79 10.71
N TYR A 20 -11.84 -41.05 11.17
CA TYR A 20 -10.75 -40.05 11.19
C TYR A 20 -10.34 -39.63 9.76
N SER A 21 -10.27 -40.59 8.85
CA SER A 21 -9.92 -40.35 7.43
C SER A 21 -10.96 -39.46 6.76
N ALA A 22 -12.24 -39.80 6.91
CA ALA A 22 -13.36 -39.04 6.34
C ALA A 22 -13.50 -37.63 6.95
N PHE A 23 -13.15 -37.46 8.23
CA PHE A 23 -13.11 -36.15 8.87
C PHE A 23 -11.95 -35.30 8.35
N ASN A 24 -10.77 -35.89 8.14
CA ASN A 24 -9.60 -35.16 7.63
C ASN A 24 -9.78 -34.70 6.18
N GLU A 25 -10.33 -35.55 5.29
CA GLU A 25 -10.61 -35.19 3.89
C GLU A 25 -11.59 -34.03 3.76
N LYS A 26 -12.65 -34.00 4.58
CA LYS A 26 -13.63 -32.90 4.56
C LYS A 26 -13.02 -31.57 5.01
N ASN A 27 -12.14 -31.58 6.01
CA ASN A 27 -11.45 -30.37 6.47
C ASN A 27 -10.45 -29.85 5.43
N ILE A 28 -9.73 -30.75 4.74
CA ILE A 28 -8.81 -30.38 3.65
C ILE A 28 -9.60 -29.78 2.48
N ALA A 29 -10.74 -30.37 2.09
CA ALA A 29 -11.57 -29.85 1.01
C ALA A 29 -12.19 -28.48 1.33
N TYR A 30 -12.63 -28.25 2.57
CA TYR A 30 -13.16 -26.96 3.00
C TYR A 30 -12.08 -25.88 2.98
N SER A 31 -10.87 -26.21 3.44
CA SER A 31 -9.72 -25.33 3.41
C SER A 31 -9.32 -24.98 1.97
N GLN A 32 -9.22 -25.96 1.07
CA GLN A 32 -8.88 -25.74 -0.33
C GLN A 32 -9.92 -24.88 -1.06
N ASN A 33 -11.22 -25.12 -0.83
CA ASN A 33 -12.27 -24.29 -1.42
C ASN A 33 -12.25 -22.86 -0.89
N ALA A 34 -11.97 -22.66 0.40
CA ALA A 34 -11.80 -21.32 0.97
C ALA A 34 -10.58 -20.59 0.37
N TYR A 35 -9.46 -21.29 0.17
CA TYR A 35 -8.29 -20.72 -0.51
C TYR A 35 -8.59 -20.33 -1.96
N ASN A 36 -9.27 -21.20 -2.72
CA ASN A 36 -9.63 -20.92 -4.11
C ASN A 36 -10.62 -19.76 -4.23
N LEU A 37 -11.59 -19.65 -3.32
CA LEU A 37 -12.54 -18.53 -3.27
C LEU A 37 -11.85 -17.20 -2.96
N VAL A 38 -10.88 -17.21 -2.02
CA VAL A 38 -10.06 -16.03 -1.71
C VAL A 38 -9.17 -15.66 -2.90
N GLU A 39 -8.54 -16.64 -3.55
CA GLU A 39 -7.70 -16.40 -4.73
C GLU A 39 -8.49 -15.87 -5.94
N ASP A 40 -9.70 -16.39 -6.18
CA ASP A 40 -10.61 -15.89 -7.22
C ASP A 40 -11.14 -14.50 -6.91
N SER A 41 -11.41 -14.17 -5.64
CA SER A 41 -11.76 -12.80 -5.22
C SER A 41 -10.58 -11.82 -5.37
N LEU A 42 -9.35 -12.25 -5.08
CA LEU A 42 -8.14 -11.45 -5.29
C LEU A 42 -7.88 -11.19 -6.78
N LYS A 43 -8.12 -12.18 -7.65
CA LYS A 43 -8.00 -12.02 -9.11
C LYS A 43 -9.09 -11.10 -9.69
N LYS A 44 -10.30 -11.10 -9.11
CA LYS A 44 -11.42 -10.28 -9.57
C LYS A 44 -11.36 -8.83 -9.11
N ASP A 45 -10.76 -8.56 -7.95
CA ASP A 45 -10.49 -7.21 -7.42
C ASP A 45 -9.14 -6.64 -7.83
N THR A 46 -8.29 -7.43 -8.52
CA THR A 46 -7.19 -6.87 -9.30
C THR A 46 -7.75 -6.28 -10.59
N GLN A 47 -8.60 -5.25 -10.47
CA GLN A 47 -8.54 -4.17 -11.44
C GLN A 47 -7.08 -3.74 -11.45
N GLU A 48 -6.43 -3.71 -12.63
CA GLU A 48 -5.12 -3.11 -12.77
C GLU A 48 -5.19 -1.72 -12.13
N VAL A 49 -4.70 -1.59 -10.90
CA VAL A 49 -4.41 -0.30 -10.31
C VAL A 49 -3.36 0.25 -11.24
N LYS A 50 -3.78 1.10 -12.16
CA LYS A 50 -2.91 1.91 -13.01
C LYS A 50 -1.87 2.44 -12.05
N LYS A 51 -0.65 1.91 -12.14
CA LYS A 51 0.40 2.21 -11.16
C LYS A 51 0.65 3.70 -11.32
N ASP A 52 0.03 4.51 -10.46
CA ASP A 52 0.23 5.95 -10.47
C ASP A 52 1.72 6.15 -10.36
N LYS A 53 2.31 6.68 -11.43
CA LYS A 53 3.75 6.85 -11.53
C LYS A 53 4.11 7.95 -10.56
N LEU A 54 4.44 7.57 -9.33
CA LEU A 54 4.92 8.51 -8.34
C LEU A 54 6.29 9.01 -8.80
N GLU A 55 6.40 10.33 -8.89
CA GLU A 55 7.63 11.02 -9.22
C GLU A 55 8.09 11.84 -8.02
N MET A 56 9.39 12.12 -7.97
CA MET A 56 10.01 12.87 -6.88
C MET A 56 10.87 14.01 -7.43
N ILE A 57 10.65 15.21 -6.91
CA ILE A 57 11.49 16.38 -7.15
C ILE A 57 12.24 16.71 -5.88
N LYS A 58 13.57 16.81 -6.00
CA LYS A 58 14.44 17.23 -4.90
C LYS A 58 14.84 18.68 -5.14
N GLY A 59 14.62 19.54 -4.15
CA GLY A 59 14.94 20.95 -4.31
C GLY A 59 14.96 21.72 -3.00
N LYS A 60 15.13 23.05 -3.13
CA LYS A 60 15.13 24.00 -2.03
C LYS A 60 13.87 24.85 -2.11
N ILE A 61 13.19 25.05 -0.99
CA ILE A 61 12.04 25.96 -0.94
C ILE A 61 12.56 27.39 -1.14
N THR A 62 12.18 28.04 -2.24
CA THR A 62 12.54 29.45 -2.50
C THR A 62 11.45 30.41 -2.04
N LYS A 63 10.19 29.97 -2.05
CA LYS A 63 9.04 30.79 -1.62
C LYS A 63 7.91 29.92 -1.07
N ILE A 64 7.19 30.45 -0.08
CA ILE A 64 5.95 29.86 0.44
C ILE A 64 4.85 30.90 0.28
N THR A 65 3.76 30.53 -0.40
CA THR A 65 2.62 31.42 -0.65
C THR A 65 1.40 30.90 0.09
N MET A 66 0.70 31.80 0.77
CA MET A 66 -0.62 31.56 1.37
C MET A 66 -1.63 32.45 0.65
N LYS A 67 -2.65 31.87 0.02
CA LYS A 67 -3.72 32.61 -0.65
C LYS A 67 -5.04 31.89 -0.44
N ASP A 68 -6.05 32.59 0.09
CA ASP A 68 -7.40 32.04 0.31
C ASP A 68 -7.39 30.72 1.11
N GLY A 69 -6.55 30.64 2.16
CA GLY A 69 -6.36 29.43 2.96
C GLY A 69 -5.56 28.31 2.28
N LYS A 70 -5.21 28.47 1.00
CA LYS A 70 -4.41 27.51 0.23
C LYS A 70 -2.93 27.82 0.37
N ARG A 71 -2.13 26.78 0.60
CA ARG A 71 -0.67 26.86 0.72
C ARG A 71 0.00 26.32 -0.53
N SER A 72 1.02 27.02 -1.02
CA SER A 72 1.87 26.57 -2.14
C SER A 72 3.34 26.78 -1.83
N LEU A 73 4.18 25.87 -2.33
CA LEU A 73 5.63 25.92 -2.22
C LEU A 73 6.24 26.15 -3.60
N VAL A 74 7.15 27.10 -3.73
CA VAL A 74 8.05 27.18 -4.89
C VAL A 74 9.33 26.45 -4.52
N VAL A 75 9.71 25.47 -5.33
CA VAL A 75 10.84 24.58 -5.09
C VAL A 75 11.77 24.67 -6.29
N GLU A 76 13.02 25.05 -6.05
CA GLU A 76 14.08 25.10 -7.06
C GLU A 76 14.94 23.84 -6.98
N ASP A 77 15.11 23.15 -8.11
CA ASP A 77 15.99 21.99 -8.18
C ASP A 77 17.47 22.38 -8.25
N LYS A 78 18.37 21.39 -8.24
CA LYS A 78 19.82 21.63 -8.31
C LYS A 78 20.30 22.32 -9.61
N LYS A 79 19.47 22.36 -10.65
CA LYS A 79 19.77 22.98 -11.94
C LYS A 79 19.19 24.41 -12.04
N GLY A 80 18.54 24.90 -10.98
CA GLY A 80 17.89 26.21 -10.98
C GLY A 80 16.49 26.20 -11.60
N PHE A 81 15.90 25.03 -11.86
CA PHE A 81 14.55 24.96 -12.42
C PHE A 81 13.51 25.00 -11.28
N GLU A 82 12.54 25.90 -11.41
CA GLU A 82 11.49 26.10 -10.41
C GLU A 82 10.23 25.27 -10.70
N TYR A 83 9.63 24.76 -9.63
CA TYR A 83 8.34 24.07 -9.62
C TYR A 83 7.44 24.66 -8.55
N VAL A 84 6.14 24.73 -8.81
CA VAL A 84 5.15 25.11 -7.80
C VAL A 84 4.37 23.89 -7.36
N PHE A 85 4.37 23.61 -6.07
CA PHE A 85 3.60 22.53 -5.49
C PHE A 85 2.53 23.07 -4.54
N HIS A 86 1.27 22.81 -4.88
CA HIS A 86 0.16 23.10 -4.00
C HIS A 86 0.07 22.05 -2.89
N ILE A 87 -0.20 22.51 -1.69
CA ILE A 87 -0.41 21.70 -0.50
C ILE A 87 -1.91 21.61 -0.27
N SER A 88 -2.43 20.40 -0.31
CA SER A 88 -3.82 20.08 0.00
C SER A 88 -3.96 19.59 1.44
N GLU A 89 -5.19 19.39 1.89
CA GLU A 89 -5.48 18.75 3.17
C GLU A 89 -5.01 17.28 3.24
N HIS A 90 -4.80 16.64 2.09
CA HIS A 90 -4.29 15.27 1.99
C HIS A 90 -2.77 15.19 1.84
N THR A 91 -2.08 16.32 1.76
CA THR A 91 -0.62 16.33 1.61
C THR A 91 0.05 15.99 2.93
N ILE A 92 0.85 14.93 2.94
CA ILE A 92 1.61 14.52 4.13
C ILE A 92 2.88 15.37 4.22
N ILE A 93 3.07 16.09 5.32
CA ILE A 93 4.27 16.91 5.56
C ILE A 93 5.12 16.23 6.64
N LEU A 94 6.31 15.77 6.25
CA LEU A 94 7.28 15.15 7.15
C LEU A 94 8.36 16.18 7.51
N THR A 95 8.35 16.67 8.74
CA THR A 95 9.27 17.72 9.20
C THR A 95 9.30 17.76 10.73
N PHE A 96 10.44 18.11 11.34
CA PHE A 96 10.54 18.32 12.79
C PHE A 96 9.93 19.66 13.22
N GLU A 97 10.04 20.67 12.35
CA GLU A 97 9.52 22.02 12.57
C GLU A 97 8.65 22.46 11.39
N LYS A 98 7.99 23.62 11.46
CA LYS A 98 7.27 24.18 10.30
C LYS A 98 8.22 24.33 9.09
N LEU A 99 7.74 24.01 7.89
CA LEU A 99 8.50 24.23 6.64
C LEU A 99 8.89 25.72 6.50
N LYS A 100 10.17 25.96 6.18
CA LYS A 100 10.73 27.31 6.01
C LYS A 100 11.34 27.50 4.62
N VAL A 101 11.35 28.76 4.17
CA VAL A 101 12.16 29.14 2.99
C VAL A 101 13.62 28.83 3.27
N GLY A 102 14.30 28.27 2.28
CA GLY A 102 15.69 27.84 2.38
C GLY A 102 15.87 26.35 2.68
N GLN A 103 14.84 25.67 3.17
CA GLN A 103 14.90 24.25 3.53
C GLN A 103 14.95 23.36 2.28
N ARG A 104 15.78 22.31 2.33
CA ARG A 104 15.80 21.27 1.29
C ARG A 104 14.65 20.30 1.54
N VAL A 105 13.95 19.96 0.46
CA VAL A 105 12.80 19.06 0.49
C VAL A 105 12.82 18.09 -0.67
N ASP A 106 12.28 16.90 -0.42
CA ASP A 106 11.92 15.94 -1.45
C ASP A 106 10.38 15.97 -1.57
N ILE A 107 9.87 16.37 -2.75
CA ILE A 107 8.43 16.44 -3.06
C ILE A 107 8.04 15.21 -3.87
N ILE A 108 7.09 14.43 -3.38
CA ILE A 108 6.51 13.29 -4.09
C ILE A 108 5.14 13.68 -4.62
N PHE A 109 4.86 13.38 -5.88
CA PHE A 109 3.62 13.70 -6.58
C PHE A 109 3.29 12.64 -7.63
N ASN A 110 2.14 12.75 -8.29
CA ASN A 110 1.63 11.76 -9.25
C ASN A 110 2.25 11.83 -10.67
N GLY A 111 3.35 12.56 -10.85
CA GLY A 111 3.98 12.73 -12.17
C GLY A 111 3.26 13.70 -13.11
N ILE A 112 2.13 14.29 -12.70
CA ILE A 112 1.36 15.23 -13.53
C ILE A 112 1.70 16.66 -13.12
N LEU A 113 2.17 17.45 -14.09
CA LEU A 113 2.41 18.89 -13.95
C LEU A 113 1.66 19.67 -15.03
N THR A 114 1.29 20.91 -14.72
CA THR A 114 0.78 21.87 -15.71
C THR A 114 1.87 22.25 -16.71
N LYS A 115 1.47 22.67 -17.91
CA LYS A 115 2.39 23.19 -18.95
C LYS A 115 2.76 24.67 -18.76
N SER A 116 2.64 25.21 -17.54
CA SER A 116 3.02 26.60 -17.24
C SER A 116 4.51 26.71 -16.94
N ILE A 117 5.01 27.95 -16.83
CA ILE A 117 6.37 28.26 -16.40
C ILE A 117 6.26 29.20 -15.18
N PRO A 118 6.65 28.76 -13.97
CA PRO A 118 7.08 27.40 -13.61
C PRO A 118 5.94 26.36 -13.75
N PRO A 119 6.25 25.07 -13.98
CA PRO A 119 5.28 23.98 -13.92
C PRO A 119 4.71 23.84 -12.53
N GLN A 120 3.42 23.47 -12.45
CA GLN A 120 2.71 23.37 -11.18
C GLN A 120 2.11 21.98 -10.99
N GLY A 121 2.06 21.51 -9.74
CA GLY A 121 1.49 20.22 -9.37
C GLY A 121 0.91 20.22 -7.95
N VAL A 122 0.35 19.09 -7.55
CA VAL A 122 -0.14 18.86 -6.19
C VAL A 122 0.81 17.90 -5.49
N ALA A 123 1.34 18.29 -4.33
CA ALA A 123 2.20 17.43 -3.55
C ALA A 123 1.38 16.36 -2.84
N ILE A 124 1.82 15.11 -2.92
CA ILE A 124 1.31 14.00 -2.11
C ILE A 124 2.09 13.95 -0.79
N ILE A 125 3.43 14.00 -0.87
CA ILE A 125 4.32 14.06 0.30
C ILE A 125 5.32 15.20 0.12
N VAL A 126 5.53 15.95 1.20
CA VAL A 126 6.64 16.90 1.35
C VAL A 126 7.54 16.38 2.45
N ASN A 127 8.71 15.84 2.09
CA ASN A 127 9.70 15.39 3.06
C ASN A 127 10.79 16.44 3.26
N ALA A 128 10.83 17.01 4.46
CA ALA A 128 11.77 18.04 4.88
C ALA A 128 12.65 17.60 6.07
N LEU A 129 12.68 16.31 6.38
CA LEU A 129 13.53 15.70 7.41
C LEU A 129 14.99 15.53 6.97
N LYS A 130 15.31 15.97 5.75
CA LYS A 130 16.64 15.84 5.17
C LYS A 130 17.56 16.90 5.78
N VAL A 131 18.43 16.44 6.68
CA VAL A 131 19.53 17.22 7.29
C VAL A 131 20.64 17.40 6.27
#